data_AF-A0A1E5CDX1-F1
#
_entry.id   AF-A0A1E5CDX1-F1
#
_cell.length_a   1.000
_cell.length_b   1.000
_cell.length_c   1.000
_cell.angle_alpha   90.00
_cell.angle_beta   90.00
_cell.angle_gamma   90.00
#
_symmetry.space_group_name_H-M   'P 1'
#
loop_
_entity.id
_entity.type
_entity.pdbx_description
1 polymer ?
#
loop_
_entity_poly.entity_id
_entity_poly.type
_entity_poly.pdbx_seq_one_letter_code
_entity_poly.pdbx_strand_id
1 'polypeptide(L)'
;MTRTLFLMGLFFSSSTFATKACPTLKVEQGIGIVSAQCPIGEGLWSKKPSPQGGAFWVQCGILDNLPSVAFRQSIEKHIANNADWVLKPEEKGFRCLLGPYQAFNDAVAIRDKIRQEPVTSDAFIRQIDYPEKSSSQSTKAQPSTKKPKQTLSKGATVRKLDSVVGLWTPKPKSDDARYSIHQRDWWRATYLDAKKACTQSGKRLASESAIRRAVSRQGAREQFPATIPYWLSSGNVYDIKLDMAFVAISDTLTLNVLCE
;
A
#
# COMPACT_ATOMS: atom_id res chain seq x y z
N MET A 1 24.97 -58.74 -34.94
CA MET A 1 23.63 -58.71 -34.31
C MET A 1 23.60 -57.58 -33.30
N THR A 2 22.96 -56.48 -33.68
CA THR A 2 22.88 -55.20 -32.96
C THR A 2 21.70 -55.23 -32.00
N ARG A 3 21.90 -54.91 -30.72
CA ARG A 3 20.81 -54.65 -29.76
C ARG A 3 21.11 -53.36 -29.03
N THR A 4 20.58 -52.26 -29.56
CA THR A 4 20.54 -50.96 -28.90
C THR A 4 19.33 -50.97 -27.96
N LEU A 5 19.58 -51.00 -26.65
CA LEU A 5 18.53 -50.80 -25.63
C LEU A 5 18.30 -49.29 -25.48
N PHE A 6 17.11 -48.81 -25.86
CA PHE A 6 16.66 -47.45 -25.61
C PHE A 6 16.03 -47.41 -24.21
N LEU A 7 16.75 -46.90 -23.21
CA LEU A 7 16.20 -46.67 -21.87
C LEU A 7 15.41 -45.37 -21.88
N MET A 8 14.08 -45.50 -21.94
CA MET A 8 13.13 -44.40 -21.85
C MET A 8 13.01 -43.97 -20.38
N GLY A 9 13.83 -42.99 -19.97
CA GLY A 9 13.77 -42.39 -18.64
C GLY A 9 12.55 -41.47 -18.51
N LEU A 10 11.53 -41.94 -17.79
CA LEU A 10 10.38 -41.14 -17.36
C LEU A 10 10.85 -40.06 -16.37
N PHE A 11 10.91 -38.82 -16.85
CA PHE A 11 11.02 -37.65 -15.99
C PHE A 11 9.71 -37.46 -15.21
N PHE A 12 9.62 -38.02 -14.01
CA PHE A 12 8.64 -37.58 -13.03
C PHE A 12 9.06 -36.20 -12.51
N SER A 13 8.61 -35.14 -13.19
CA SER A 13 8.61 -33.80 -12.62
C SER A 13 7.56 -33.78 -11.51
N SER A 14 7.97 -34.07 -10.28
CA SER A 14 7.16 -33.80 -9.09
C SER A 14 6.94 -32.30 -9.00
N SER A 15 5.79 -31.82 -9.46
CA SER A 15 5.33 -30.47 -9.19
C SER A 15 5.09 -30.36 -7.69
N THR A 16 6.08 -29.88 -6.94
CA THR A 16 5.89 -29.51 -5.55
C THR A 16 4.93 -28.33 -5.54
N PHE A 17 3.70 -28.57 -5.11
CA PHE A 17 2.79 -27.48 -4.74
C PHE A 17 3.43 -26.76 -3.56
N ALA A 18 4.14 -25.66 -3.84
CA ALA A 18 4.74 -24.80 -2.83
C ALA A 18 3.67 -24.40 -1.82
N THR A 19 3.85 -24.82 -0.58
CA THR A 19 3.05 -24.37 0.54
C THR A 19 3.28 -22.86 0.69
N LYS A 20 2.15 -22.14 0.80
CA LYS A 20 1.99 -20.69 0.77
C LYS A 20 2.56 -19.96 2.01
N ALA A 21 3.81 -20.27 2.39
CA ALA A 21 4.54 -19.61 3.47
C ALA A 21 5.88 -19.06 2.94
N CYS A 22 6.38 -17.97 3.52
CA CYS A 22 7.71 -17.44 3.21
C CYS A 22 8.72 -17.99 4.22
N PRO A 23 9.39 -19.13 3.95
CA PRO A 23 10.35 -19.68 4.89
C PRO A 23 11.55 -18.76 5.01
N THR A 24 12.08 -18.66 6.23
CA THR A 24 13.37 -18.03 6.51
C THR A 24 14.47 -18.84 5.84
N LEU A 25 15.21 -18.21 4.92
CA LEU A 25 16.33 -18.83 4.21
C LEU A 25 17.64 -18.74 4.99
N LYS A 26 17.84 -17.61 5.68
CA LYS A 26 18.99 -17.35 6.53
C LYS A 26 18.61 -16.39 7.66
N VAL A 27 19.41 -16.35 8.72
CA VAL A 27 19.21 -15.43 9.84
C VAL A 27 20.40 -14.49 9.90
N GLU A 28 20.17 -13.18 9.89
CA GLU A 28 21.20 -12.17 10.07
C GLU A 28 20.80 -11.22 11.19
N GLN A 29 21.73 -10.98 12.11
CA GLN A 29 21.48 -10.17 13.30
C GLN A 29 20.30 -10.66 14.17
N GLY A 30 19.93 -11.94 14.06
CA GLY A 30 18.76 -12.51 14.75
C GLY A 30 17.42 -12.27 14.04
N ILE A 31 17.44 -11.74 12.81
CA ILE A 31 16.25 -11.50 11.99
C ILE A 31 16.26 -12.47 10.82
N GLY A 32 15.12 -13.09 10.51
CA GLY A 32 14.99 -13.99 9.38
C GLY A 32 15.04 -13.22 8.05
N ILE A 33 15.76 -13.73 7.07
CA ILE A 33 15.75 -13.24 5.69
C ILE A 33 15.00 -14.25 4.83
N VAL A 34 13.96 -13.79 4.15
CA VAL A 34 13.14 -14.62 3.25
C VAL A 34 13.57 -14.44 1.79
N SER A 35 13.03 -15.28 0.91
CA SER A 35 13.25 -15.19 -0.54
C SER A 35 12.82 -13.82 -1.11
N ALA A 36 13.54 -13.33 -2.13
CA ALA A 36 13.13 -12.17 -2.93
C ALA A 36 11.76 -12.36 -3.61
N GLN A 37 11.38 -13.61 -3.86
CA GLN A 37 10.10 -14.02 -4.45
C GLN A 37 9.01 -14.29 -3.40
N CYS A 38 9.27 -14.03 -2.11
CA CYS A 38 8.28 -14.18 -1.05
C CYS A 38 7.02 -13.36 -1.38
N PRO A 39 5.84 -14.00 -1.47
CA PRO A 39 4.59 -13.29 -1.71
C PRO A 39 4.21 -12.48 -0.48
N ILE A 40 4.33 -11.16 -0.58
CA ILE A 40 3.93 -10.22 0.48
C ILE A 40 2.64 -9.47 0.13
N GLY A 41 2.14 -9.68 -1.08
CA GLY A 41 0.92 -9.09 -1.59
C GLY A 41 0.94 -7.57 -1.69
N GLU A 42 -0.26 -7.01 -1.85
CA GLU A 42 -0.46 -5.60 -2.16
C GLU A 42 -0.66 -4.75 -0.92
N GLY A 43 -0.16 -3.52 -0.96
CA GLY A 43 -0.39 -2.54 0.09
C GLY A 43 -1.87 -2.18 0.19
N LEU A 44 -2.44 -2.29 1.40
CA LEU A 44 -3.83 -1.94 1.61
C LEU A 44 -4.03 -0.43 1.69
N TRP A 45 -3.10 0.37 2.22
CA TRP A 45 -3.16 1.85 2.24
C TRP A 45 -4.56 2.46 2.50
N SER A 46 -5.28 1.93 3.50
CA SER A 46 -6.68 2.28 3.87
C SER A 46 -7.81 1.73 2.99
N LYS A 47 -7.51 0.83 2.05
CA LYS A 47 -8.47 -0.10 1.44
C LYS A 47 -8.90 -1.14 2.48
N LYS A 48 -10.15 -1.59 2.38
CA LYS A 48 -10.59 -2.77 3.13
C LYS A 48 -9.85 -4.00 2.60
N PRO A 49 -9.57 -5.00 3.44
CA PRO A 49 -9.07 -6.28 2.98
C PRO A 49 -9.95 -6.86 1.86
N SER A 50 -9.31 -7.48 0.89
CA SER A 50 -9.95 -8.29 -0.13
C SER A 50 -10.79 -9.39 0.54
N PRO A 51 -12.04 -9.61 0.08
CA PRO A 51 -12.91 -10.65 0.63
C PRO A 51 -12.45 -12.06 0.28
N GLN A 52 -11.53 -12.22 -0.69
CA GLN A 52 -10.98 -13.51 -1.11
C GLN A 52 -10.08 -14.15 -0.02
N GLY A 53 -9.84 -13.41 1.07
CA GLY A 53 -9.10 -13.88 2.22
C GLY A 53 -7.59 -13.97 1.96
N GLY A 54 -6.83 -14.01 3.05
CA GLY A 54 -5.39 -14.24 3.02
C GLY A 54 -4.65 -13.57 4.15
N ALA A 55 -3.35 -13.79 4.20
CA ALA A 55 -2.53 -13.34 5.31
C ALA A 55 -2.04 -11.90 5.12
N PHE A 56 -1.78 -11.22 6.23
CA PHE A 56 -1.43 -9.81 6.29
C PHE A 56 0.01 -9.62 6.73
N TRP A 57 0.74 -8.77 6.02
CA TRP A 57 2.06 -8.31 6.46
C TRP A 57 1.97 -6.86 6.93
N VAL A 58 2.67 -6.52 7.99
CA VAL A 58 2.95 -5.12 8.31
C VAL A 58 4.33 -4.79 7.75
N GLN A 59 4.40 -3.95 6.72
CA GLN A 59 5.66 -3.42 6.25
C GLN A 59 6.12 -2.31 7.19
N CYS A 60 7.25 -2.50 7.87
CA CYS A 60 7.83 -1.53 8.80
C CYS A 60 8.76 -0.50 8.14
N GLY A 61 9.15 -0.70 6.87
CA GLY A 61 9.98 0.26 6.13
C GLY A 61 10.74 -0.36 4.96
N ILE A 62 11.52 0.47 4.26
CA ILE A 62 12.57 0.07 3.31
C ILE A 62 13.90 0.55 3.88
N LEU A 63 14.85 -0.37 3.99
CA LEU A 63 16.15 -0.17 4.62
C LEU A 63 17.23 -0.31 3.56
N ASP A 64 18.14 0.65 3.43
CA ASP A 64 19.26 0.53 2.49
C ASP A 64 20.22 -0.62 2.85
N ASN A 65 20.29 -0.97 4.14
CA ASN A 65 21.14 -2.02 4.71
C ASN A 65 20.37 -2.80 5.77
N LEU A 66 21.02 -3.77 6.42
CA LEU A 66 20.47 -4.40 7.63
C LEU A 66 20.10 -3.33 8.69
N PRO A 67 19.04 -3.56 9.47
CA PRO A 67 18.55 -2.58 10.43
C PRO A 67 19.59 -2.19 11.48
N SER A 68 19.70 -0.89 11.77
CA SER A 68 20.54 -0.39 12.85
C SER A 68 19.99 -0.79 14.22
N VAL A 69 20.83 -0.80 15.25
CA VAL A 69 20.42 -1.11 16.63
C VAL A 69 19.23 -0.26 17.08
N ALA A 70 19.22 1.04 16.76
CA ALA A 70 18.12 1.95 17.11
C ALA A 70 16.81 1.58 16.40
N PHE A 71 16.87 1.19 15.12
CA PHE A 71 15.69 0.72 14.39
C PHE A 71 15.13 -0.56 15.03
N ARG A 72 16.02 -1.49 15.38
CA ARG A 72 15.61 -2.75 16.01
C ARG A 72 14.94 -2.55 17.35
N GLN A 73 15.54 -1.74 18.22
CA GLN A 73 14.98 -1.40 19.53
C GLN A 73 13.60 -0.74 19.41
N SER A 74 13.41 0.11 18.39
CA SER A 74 12.12 0.76 18.12
C SER A 74 11.03 -0.27 17.79
N ILE A 75 11.36 -1.31 17.01
CA ILE A 75 10.42 -2.39 16.68
C ILE A 75 10.21 -3.34 17.88
N GLU A 76 11.29 -3.84 18.47
CA GLU A 76 11.29 -4.83 19.57
C GLU A 76 10.56 -4.33 20.83
N LYS A 77 10.48 -3.02 21.05
CA LYS A 77 9.66 -2.41 22.12
C LYS A 77 8.16 -2.71 21.98
N HIS A 78 7.68 -2.89 20.76
CA HIS A 78 6.25 -2.96 20.45
C HIS A 78 5.77 -4.35 20.03
N ILE A 79 6.69 -5.23 19.65
CA ILE A 79 6.43 -6.62 19.26
C ILE A 79 6.96 -7.57 20.32
N ALA A 80 6.26 -8.68 20.55
CA ALA A 80 6.82 -9.74 21.41
C ALA A 80 8.02 -10.40 20.72
N ASN A 81 8.97 -10.94 21.50
CA ASN A 81 10.22 -11.58 21.01
C ASN A 81 10.02 -12.71 19.98
N ASN A 82 8.78 -13.18 19.78
CA ASN A 82 8.41 -14.28 18.89
C ASN A 82 7.53 -13.86 17.71
N ALA A 83 7.31 -12.55 17.49
CA ALA A 83 6.62 -12.10 16.28
C ALA A 83 7.53 -12.37 15.07
N ASP A 84 6.98 -13.00 14.03
CA ASP A 84 7.68 -13.33 12.80
C ASP A 84 8.14 -12.03 12.10
N TRP A 85 9.32 -11.56 12.48
CA TRP A 85 9.99 -10.40 11.90
C TRP A 85 10.99 -10.89 10.88
N VAL A 86 10.76 -10.51 9.62
CA VAL A 86 11.61 -10.89 8.50
C VAL A 86 12.02 -9.71 7.65
N LEU A 87 13.13 -9.88 6.95
CA LEU A 87 13.60 -9.00 5.89
C LEU A 87 13.42 -9.71 4.55
N LYS A 88 12.80 -9.02 3.61
CA LYS A 88 12.74 -9.44 2.21
C LYS A 88 13.75 -8.62 1.41
N PRO A 89 14.69 -9.23 0.68
CA PRO A 89 15.61 -8.49 -0.18
C PRO A 89 14.87 -7.82 -1.34
N GLU A 90 15.34 -6.63 -1.70
CA GLU A 90 14.89 -5.83 -2.85
C GLU A 90 16.10 -5.54 -3.76
N GLU A 91 15.92 -4.85 -4.89
CA GLU A 91 17.04 -4.48 -5.78
C GLU A 91 18.11 -3.66 -5.04
N LYS A 92 17.66 -2.81 -4.12
CA LYS A 92 18.52 -2.05 -3.21
C LYS A 92 17.98 -2.21 -1.79
N GLY A 93 18.77 -2.88 -0.94
CA GLY A 93 18.47 -3.04 0.47
C GLY A 93 17.38 -4.08 0.79
N PHE A 94 16.60 -3.81 1.83
CA PHE A 94 15.66 -4.74 2.43
C PHE A 94 14.32 -4.09 2.74
N ARG A 95 13.26 -4.85 2.51
CA ARG A 95 11.92 -4.55 3.02
C ARG A 95 11.73 -5.21 4.37
N CYS A 96 11.41 -4.39 5.37
CA CYS A 96 11.12 -4.83 6.73
C CYS A 96 9.65 -5.28 6.82
N LEU A 97 9.40 -6.50 7.32
CA LEU A 97 8.07 -7.10 7.39
C LEU A 97 7.83 -7.78 8.75
N LEU A 98 6.65 -7.55 9.33
CA LEU A 98 6.16 -8.25 10.51
C LEU A 98 4.95 -9.09 10.11
N GLY A 99 4.91 -10.35 10.56
CA GLY A 99 3.85 -11.31 10.25
C GLY A 99 4.39 -12.56 9.53
N PRO A 100 3.55 -13.31 8.81
CA PRO A 100 2.22 -12.92 8.37
C PRO A 100 1.16 -13.11 9.48
N TYR A 101 0.28 -12.12 9.66
CA TYR A 101 -0.88 -12.17 10.55
C TYR A 101 -2.08 -12.78 9.82
N GLN A 102 -2.85 -13.63 10.50
CA GLN A 102 -4.04 -14.24 9.90
C GLN A 102 -5.24 -13.29 9.90
N ALA A 103 -5.35 -12.43 10.91
CA ALA A 103 -6.43 -11.45 11.03
C ALA A 103 -5.94 -10.03 10.70
N PHE A 104 -6.78 -9.28 9.97
CA PHE A 104 -6.50 -7.89 9.64
C PHE A 104 -6.37 -7.01 10.89
N ASN A 105 -7.18 -7.26 11.93
CA ASN A 105 -7.16 -6.49 13.17
C ASN A 105 -5.84 -6.65 13.94
N ASP A 106 -5.20 -7.82 13.88
CA ASP A 106 -3.90 -8.05 14.51
C ASP A 106 -2.80 -7.23 13.79
N ALA A 107 -2.83 -7.23 12.45
CA ALA A 107 -1.95 -6.42 11.64
C ALA A 107 -2.16 -4.91 11.87
N VAL A 108 -3.42 -4.47 12.09
CA VAL A 108 -3.76 -3.10 12.49
C VAL A 108 -3.16 -2.74 13.84
N ALA A 109 -3.36 -3.59 14.85
CA ALA A 109 -2.85 -3.35 16.19
C ALA A 109 -1.32 -3.20 16.20
N ILE A 110 -0.61 -4.08 15.48
CA ILE A 110 0.85 -4.01 15.39
C ILE A 110 1.31 -2.77 14.62
N ARG A 111 0.71 -2.47 13.46
CA ARG A 111 1.00 -1.26 12.68
C ARG A 111 0.88 -0.02 13.54
N ASP A 112 -0.22 0.12 14.28
CA ASP A 112 -0.49 1.32 15.06
C ASP A 112 0.44 1.47 16.27
N LYS A 113 0.95 0.37 16.82
CA LYS A 113 2.01 0.41 17.84
C LYS A 113 3.33 0.89 17.26
N ILE A 114 3.84 0.24 16.20
CA ILE A 114 5.16 0.60 15.65
C ILE A 114 5.17 1.99 15.00
N ARG A 115 4.01 2.49 14.53
CA ARG A 115 3.91 3.87 14.02
C ARG A 115 4.13 4.95 15.08
N GLN A 116 4.08 4.60 16.36
CA GLN A 116 4.41 5.53 17.45
C GLN A 116 5.91 5.86 17.48
N GLU A 117 6.75 5.02 16.87
CA GLU A 117 8.18 5.29 16.73
C GLU A 117 8.45 6.05 15.43
N PRO A 118 9.25 7.13 15.44
CA PRO A 118 9.50 7.95 14.25
C PRO A 118 10.04 7.17 13.05
N VAL A 119 10.91 6.19 13.31
CA VAL A 119 11.59 5.37 12.29
C VAL A 119 10.68 4.42 11.52
N THR A 120 9.48 4.16 12.05
CA THR A 120 8.49 3.22 11.49
C THR A 120 7.11 3.86 11.36
N SER A 121 7.06 5.19 11.42
CA SER A 121 5.85 6.01 11.31
C SER A 121 5.14 5.86 9.95
N ASP A 122 5.84 5.38 8.92
CA ASP A 122 5.31 5.10 7.59
C ASP A 122 4.81 3.67 7.41
N ALA A 123 4.87 2.82 8.45
CA ALA A 123 4.50 1.42 8.34
C ALA A 123 3.08 1.21 7.82
N PHE A 124 2.82 0.17 7.03
CA PHE A 124 1.47 -0.09 6.49
C PHE A 124 1.20 -1.58 6.31
N ILE A 125 -0.08 -1.94 6.17
CA ILE A 125 -0.50 -3.34 6.01
C ILE A 125 -0.54 -3.70 4.53
N ARG A 126 -0.05 -4.89 4.21
CA ARG A 126 -0.20 -5.58 2.93
C ARG A 126 -1.07 -6.82 3.10
N GLN A 127 -1.75 -7.23 2.06
CA GLN A 127 -2.51 -8.49 2.03
C GLN A 127 -2.06 -9.35 0.87
N ILE A 128 -1.78 -10.62 1.16
CA ILE A 128 -1.66 -11.66 0.14
C ILE A 128 -3.08 -12.08 -0.25
N ASP A 129 -3.44 -11.93 -1.52
CA ASP A 129 -4.62 -12.59 -2.06
C ASP A 129 -4.25 -14.05 -2.35
N TYR A 130 -4.89 -14.98 -1.65
CA TYR A 130 -4.77 -16.38 -2.03
C TYR A 130 -5.75 -16.66 -3.17
N PRO A 131 -5.30 -17.07 -4.36
CA PRO A 131 -6.23 -17.60 -5.35
C PRO A 131 -6.93 -18.80 -4.72
N GLU A 132 -8.26 -18.79 -4.74
CA GLU A 132 -9.08 -19.85 -4.19
C GLU A 132 -8.65 -21.19 -4.77
N LYS A 133 -8.32 -22.15 -3.89
CA LYS A 133 -8.42 -23.55 -4.27
C LYS A 133 -9.91 -23.87 -4.33
N SER A 134 -10.43 -23.95 -5.56
CA SER A 134 -11.57 -24.78 -5.97
C SER A 134 -12.58 -25.10 -4.86
N SER A 135 -13.61 -24.27 -4.71
CA SER A 135 -14.85 -24.72 -4.09
C SER A 135 -15.45 -25.82 -4.98
N SER A 136 -15.53 -27.02 -4.44
CA SER A 136 -16.23 -28.18 -4.98
C SER A 136 -17.67 -27.87 -5.39
N GLN A 137 -18.01 -28.30 -6.59
CA GLN A 137 -19.33 -28.59 -7.17
C GLN A 137 -20.60 -28.24 -6.35
N SER A 138 -21.42 -27.37 -6.94
CA SER A 138 -22.86 -27.58 -7.05
C SER A 138 -23.42 -26.93 -8.33
N THR A 139 -23.58 -27.79 -9.36
CA THR A 139 -24.66 -27.84 -10.36
C THR A 139 -25.26 -26.56 -10.99
N LYS A 140 -24.77 -26.29 -12.22
CA LYS A 140 -25.47 -26.20 -13.52
C LYS A 140 -26.69 -25.26 -13.74
N ALA A 141 -26.56 -24.54 -14.88
CA ALA A 141 -27.52 -23.86 -15.76
C ALA A 141 -28.03 -22.47 -15.32
N GLN A 142 -28.16 -21.42 -16.16
CA GLN A 142 -27.63 -20.99 -17.46
C GLN A 142 -28.07 -19.50 -17.61
N PRO A 143 -27.92 -18.77 -18.75
CA PRO A 143 -27.31 -17.46 -18.78
C PRO A 143 -28.33 -16.32 -18.95
N SER A 144 -28.04 -15.12 -18.43
CA SER A 144 -28.65 -13.91 -19.00
C SER A 144 -27.68 -12.74 -19.04
N THR A 145 -27.34 -12.43 -20.28
CA THR A 145 -26.76 -11.19 -20.78
C THR A 145 -27.44 -9.95 -20.20
N LYS A 146 -26.75 -9.17 -19.36
CA LYS A 146 -27.02 -7.72 -19.23
C LYS A 146 -25.73 -6.92 -19.08
N LYS A 147 -25.54 -6.07 -20.10
CA LYS A 147 -24.64 -4.92 -20.29
C LYS A 147 -24.38 -4.12 -18.99
N PRO A 148 -23.21 -3.46 -18.83
CA PRO A 148 -22.85 -2.78 -17.59
C PRO A 148 -23.80 -1.62 -17.30
N LYS A 149 -24.52 -1.68 -16.17
CA LYS A 149 -25.16 -0.49 -15.60
C LYS A 149 -24.09 0.31 -14.87
N GLN A 150 -23.58 1.33 -15.55
CA GLN A 150 -23.06 2.54 -14.90
C GLN A 150 -24.12 3.02 -13.91
N THR A 151 -23.86 2.83 -12.62
CA THR A 151 -24.63 3.47 -11.57
C THR A 151 -24.08 4.88 -11.39
N LEU A 152 -24.71 5.79 -12.13
CA LEU A 152 -24.68 7.22 -11.90
C LEU A 152 -25.12 7.48 -10.44
N SER A 153 -24.18 7.79 -9.55
CA SER A 153 -24.51 8.18 -8.18
C SER A 153 -25.00 9.63 -8.17
N LYS A 154 -26.25 9.78 -7.73
CA LYS A 154 -27.02 11.01 -7.52
C LYS A 154 -26.26 12.02 -6.66
N GLY A 155 -26.36 13.30 -7.03
CA GLY A 155 -26.23 14.46 -6.13
C GLY A 155 -24.83 14.70 -5.54
N ALA A 156 -23.92 15.26 -6.33
CA ALA A 156 -22.63 15.71 -5.82
C ALA A 156 -22.78 16.98 -4.95
N THR A 157 -23.01 16.82 -3.65
CA THR A 157 -22.83 17.91 -2.69
C THR A 157 -21.38 18.38 -2.78
N VAL A 158 -21.14 19.66 -3.06
CA VAL A 158 -19.79 20.25 -3.11
C VAL A 158 -19.08 20.00 -1.78
N ARG A 159 -17.81 19.58 -1.82
CA ARG A 159 -16.99 19.33 -0.61
C ARG A 159 -16.61 20.68 0.01
N LYS A 160 -16.73 20.81 1.33
CA LYS A 160 -16.17 21.98 2.04
C LYS A 160 -14.65 21.96 1.89
N LEU A 161 -14.05 23.12 1.58
CA LEU A 161 -12.60 23.27 1.45
C LEU A 161 -11.99 23.90 2.70
N ASP A 162 -10.79 23.47 3.05
CA ASP A 162 -9.93 24.13 4.03
C ASP A 162 -8.72 24.77 3.36
N SER A 163 -8.33 25.96 3.80
CA SER A 163 -7.12 26.60 3.28
C SER A 163 -5.86 25.98 3.88
N VAL A 164 -4.84 25.79 3.04
CA VAL A 164 -3.50 25.34 3.41
C VAL A 164 -2.48 26.18 2.67
N VAL A 165 -1.91 27.18 3.33
CA VAL A 165 -0.79 27.99 2.81
C VAL A 165 -1.01 28.49 1.36
N GLY A 166 -2.19 29.05 1.10
CA GLY A 166 -2.56 29.57 -0.23
C GLY A 166 -3.09 28.53 -1.23
N LEU A 167 -3.17 27.26 -0.83
CA LEU A 167 -3.89 26.19 -1.52
C LEU A 167 -5.14 25.81 -0.73
N TRP A 168 -5.92 24.87 -1.27
CA TRP A 168 -7.16 24.39 -0.68
C TRP A 168 -7.20 22.87 -0.67
N THR A 169 -7.57 22.25 0.45
CA THR A 169 -7.80 20.80 0.51
C THR A 169 -9.28 20.52 0.73
N PRO A 170 -9.93 19.66 -0.06
CA PRO A 170 -11.30 19.24 0.20
C PRO A 170 -11.35 18.41 1.48
N LYS A 171 -12.31 18.70 2.37
CA LYS A 171 -12.54 17.88 3.55
C LYS A 171 -13.10 16.50 3.14
N PRO A 172 -12.66 15.42 3.80
CA PRO A 172 -13.30 14.12 3.65
C PRO A 172 -14.70 14.13 4.26
N LYS A 173 -15.60 13.34 3.68
CA LYS A 173 -16.95 13.03 4.16
C LYS A 173 -16.96 11.62 4.72
N SER A 174 -17.85 11.34 5.68
CA SER A 174 -18.23 10.01 6.17
C SER A 174 -17.15 8.91 6.04
N ASP A 175 -17.19 8.14 4.96
CA ASP A 175 -16.40 6.95 4.66
C ASP A 175 -15.25 7.19 3.66
N ASP A 176 -15.01 8.45 3.29
CA ASP A 176 -13.93 8.81 2.38
C ASP A 176 -12.56 8.36 2.94
N ALA A 177 -11.74 7.85 2.02
CA ALA A 177 -10.32 7.64 2.27
C ALA A 177 -9.69 8.95 2.74
N ARG A 178 -8.95 8.89 3.85
CA ARG A 178 -8.29 10.04 4.43
C ARG A 178 -6.95 9.70 5.03
N TYR A 179 -6.18 10.73 5.32
CA TYR A 179 -4.95 10.65 6.10
C TYR A 179 -5.01 11.72 7.20
N SER A 180 -4.82 11.32 8.44
CA SER A 180 -4.97 12.23 9.59
C SER A 180 -3.60 12.56 10.16
N ILE A 181 -3.23 13.84 10.15
CA ILE A 181 -1.99 14.34 10.75
C ILE A 181 -2.23 15.73 11.35
N HIS A 182 -1.61 16.03 12.49
CA HIS A 182 -1.76 17.32 13.20
C HIS A 182 -3.23 17.76 13.36
N GLN A 183 -4.10 16.83 13.78
CA GLN A 183 -5.55 17.06 13.97
C GLN A 183 -6.33 17.45 12.70
N ARG A 184 -5.73 17.30 11.51
CA ARG A 184 -6.39 17.54 10.22
C ARG A 184 -6.59 16.24 9.47
N ASP A 185 -7.83 16.04 9.00
CA ASP A 185 -8.18 14.97 8.09
C ASP A 185 -7.99 15.42 6.63
N TRP A 186 -7.06 14.79 5.93
CA TRP A 186 -6.78 15.04 4.52
C TRP A 186 -7.54 14.07 3.66
N TRP A 187 -8.41 14.57 2.80
CA TRP A 187 -9.11 13.71 1.85
C TRP A 187 -8.13 13.11 0.84
N ARG A 188 -8.26 11.80 0.63
CA ARG A 188 -7.53 11.07 -0.40
C ARG A 188 -8.50 10.54 -1.43
N ALA A 189 -8.13 10.70 -2.70
CA ALA A 189 -9.02 10.41 -3.80
C ALA A 189 -8.26 9.87 -5.00
N THR A 190 -8.96 9.21 -5.91
CA THR A 190 -8.45 8.92 -7.26
C THR A 190 -8.23 10.23 -8.02
N TYR A 191 -7.43 10.19 -9.09
CA TYR A 191 -7.20 11.39 -9.89
C TYR A 191 -8.52 11.98 -10.44
N LEU A 192 -9.42 11.13 -10.93
CA LEU A 192 -10.71 11.55 -11.47
C LEU A 192 -11.60 12.20 -10.40
N ASP A 193 -11.68 11.60 -9.21
CA ASP A 193 -12.46 12.15 -8.11
C ASP A 193 -11.87 13.46 -7.59
N ALA A 194 -10.53 13.53 -7.49
CA ALA A 194 -9.80 14.72 -7.07
C ALA A 194 -10.04 15.90 -8.04
N LYS A 195 -9.90 15.63 -9.34
CA LYS A 195 -10.17 16.62 -10.40
C LYS A 195 -11.61 17.09 -10.35
N LYS A 196 -12.57 16.16 -10.27
CA LYS A 196 -14.00 16.48 -10.17
C LYS A 196 -14.30 17.35 -8.94
N ALA A 197 -13.77 17.01 -7.78
CA ALA A 197 -14.00 17.76 -6.54
C ALA A 197 -13.45 19.19 -6.59
N CYS A 198 -12.24 19.39 -7.12
CA CYS A 198 -11.69 20.73 -7.30
C CYS A 198 -12.55 21.55 -8.27
N THR A 199 -12.93 20.98 -9.42
CA THR A 199 -13.75 21.68 -10.44
C THR A 199 -15.14 22.03 -9.94
N GLN A 200 -15.79 21.14 -9.18
CA GLN A 200 -17.08 21.42 -8.55
C GLN A 200 -17.02 22.56 -7.53
N SER A 201 -15.83 22.87 -7.02
CA SER A 201 -15.59 23.98 -6.10
C SER A 201 -15.04 25.22 -6.81
N GLY A 202 -15.11 25.29 -8.15
CA GLY A 202 -14.60 26.40 -8.96
C GLY A 202 -13.07 26.48 -9.03
N LYS A 203 -12.37 25.38 -8.73
CA LYS A 203 -10.90 25.30 -8.67
C LYS A 203 -10.37 24.25 -9.64
N ARG A 204 -9.05 24.17 -9.78
CA ARG A 204 -8.37 23.04 -10.40
C ARG A 204 -7.49 22.33 -9.39
N LEU A 205 -7.07 21.11 -9.71
CA LEU A 205 -5.99 20.47 -8.96
C LEU A 205 -4.75 21.37 -8.98
N ALA A 206 -3.98 21.33 -7.90
CA ALA A 206 -2.76 22.11 -7.79
C ALA A 206 -1.72 21.65 -8.82
N SER A 207 -1.04 22.62 -9.43
CA SER A 207 0.18 22.39 -10.19
C SER A 207 1.36 22.14 -9.26
N GLU A 208 2.39 21.46 -9.78
CA GLU A 208 3.64 21.26 -9.05
C GLU A 208 4.24 22.58 -8.56
N SER A 209 4.24 23.59 -9.42
CA SER A 209 4.74 24.93 -9.09
C SER A 209 3.99 25.56 -7.91
N ALA A 210 2.69 25.33 -7.78
CA ALA A 210 1.87 25.88 -6.71
C ALA A 210 2.14 25.19 -5.38
N ILE A 211 2.28 23.86 -5.38
CA ILE A 211 2.67 23.09 -4.18
C ILE A 211 4.07 23.49 -3.74
N ARG A 212 5.05 23.54 -4.65
CA ARG A 212 6.41 23.99 -4.36
C ARG A 212 6.42 25.39 -3.72
N ARG A 213 5.74 26.36 -4.34
CA ARG A 213 5.62 27.72 -3.79
C ARG A 213 4.98 27.75 -2.40
N ALA A 214 3.97 26.92 -2.14
CA ALA A 214 3.32 26.85 -0.83
C ALA A 214 4.27 26.25 0.23
N VAL A 215 4.94 25.15 -0.09
CA VAL A 215 5.87 24.44 0.79
C VAL A 215 7.13 25.26 1.10
N SER A 216 7.62 26.06 0.14
CA SER A 216 8.81 26.92 0.34
C SER A 216 8.59 28.09 1.30
N ARG A 217 7.36 28.38 1.73
CA ARG A 217 7.13 29.42 2.75
C ARG A 217 7.67 28.96 4.11
N GLN A 218 8.23 29.89 4.87
CA GLN A 218 8.79 29.60 6.19
C GLN A 218 7.75 28.91 7.10
N GLY A 219 8.12 27.75 7.66
CA GLY A 219 7.25 26.95 8.54
C GLY A 219 6.07 26.26 7.85
N ALA A 220 5.97 26.32 6.51
CA ALA A 220 4.84 25.72 5.79
C ALA A 220 4.98 24.21 5.58
N ARG A 221 6.21 23.70 5.44
CA ARG A 221 6.47 22.28 5.09
C ARG A 221 5.82 21.30 6.06
N GLU A 222 5.80 21.61 7.36
CA GLU A 222 5.18 20.78 8.40
C GLU A 222 3.64 20.76 8.34
N GLN A 223 3.03 21.73 7.64
CA GLN A 223 1.58 21.80 7.47
C GLN A 223 1.07 20.87 6.38
N PHE A 224 1.95 20.28 5.58
CA PHE A 224 1.61 19.34 4.52
C PHE A 224 2.00 17.91 4.92
N PRO A 225 1.10 16.93 4.82
CA PRO A 225 1.45 15.52 4.83
C PRO A 225 2.52 15.23 3.77
N ALA A 226 3.72 14.87 4.20
CA ALA A 226 4.81 14.51 3.29
C ALA A 226 4.90 12.99 3.03
N THR A 227 4.10 12.18 3.75
CA THR A 227 4.14 10.71 3.69
C THR A 227 3.37 10.13 2.49
N ILE A 228 2.42 10.89 1.94
CA ILE A 228 1.62 10.47 0.79
C ILE A 228 1.74 11.56 -0.28
N PRO A 229 2.07 11.20 -1.53
CA PRO A 229 2.14 12.15 -2.64
C PRO A 229 0.80 12.84 -2.92
N TYR A 230 0.86 13.90 -3.71
CA TYR A 230 -0.27 14.71 -4.13
C TYR A 230 -0.57 14.51 -5.60
N TRP A 231 -1.85 14.48 -5.96
CA TRP A 231 -2.25 14.59 -7.36
C TRP A 231 -1.92 15.97 -7.92
N LEU A 232 -1.26 15.99 -9.08
CA LEU A 232 -1.04 17.21 -9.85
C LEU A 232 -2.15 17.40 -10.89
N SER A 233 -2.34 18.64 -11.33
CA SER A 233 -3.24 18.96 -12.46
C SER A 233 -2.89 18.27 -13.78
N SER A 234 -1.65 17.83 -13.96
CA SER A 234 -1.19 17.05 -15.11
C SER A 234 -1.61 15.58 -15.07
N GLY A 235 -2.04 15.05 -13.92
CA GLY A 235 -2.24 13.62 -13.69
C GLY A 235 -0.99 12.89 -13.18
N ASN A 236 0.15 13.57 -13.11
CA ASN A 236 1.32 13.10 -12.39
C ASN A 236 1.13 13.27 -10.88
N VAL A 237 2.07 12.74 -10.11
CA VAL A 237 2.06 12.83 -8.66
C VAL A 237 3.31 13.54 -8.18
N TYR A 238 3.19 14.29 -7.08
CA TYR A 238 4.31 15.02 -6.50
C TYR A 238 4.51 14.61 -5.04
N ASP A 239 5.74 14.21 -4.72
CA ASP A 239 6.15 13.86 -3.37
C ASP A 239 6.94 15.03 -2.77
N ILE A 240 6.41 15.61 -1.70
CA ILE A 240 7.02 16.76 -1.01
C ILE A 240 8.35 16.36 -0.36
N LYS A 241 8.46 15.13 0.16
CA LYS A 241 9.67 14.66 0.86
C LYS A 241 10.82 14.48 -0.12
N LEU A 242 10.54 13.90 -1.28
CA LEU A 242 11.53 13.70 -2.35
C LEU A 242 11.72 14.93 -3.24
N ASP A 243 10.84 15.92 -3.13
CA ASP A 243 10.82 17.12 -3.96
C ASP A 243 10.78 16.82 -5.47
N MET A 244 10.00 15.80 -5.85
CA MET A 244 9.99 15.24 -7.21
C MET A 244 8.58 14.90 -7.67
N ALA A 245 8.33 15.13 -8.96
CA ALA A 245 7.13 14.65 -9.64
C ALA A 245 7.42 13.37 -10.45
N PHE A 246 6.48 12.44 -10.47
CA PHE A 246 6.58 11.18 -11.21
C PHE A 246 5.23 10.77 -11.79
N VAL A 247 5.24 9.84 -12.73
CA VAL A 247 4.02 9.26 -13.31
C VAL A 247 3.35 8.36 -12.26
N ALA A 248 2.03 8.45 -12.14
CA ALA A 248 1.30 7.56 -11.26
C ALA A 248 1.34 6.12 -11.76
N ILE A 249 1.59 5.19 -10.84
CA ILE A 249 1.67 3.76 -11.15
C ILE A 249 0.28 3.18 -11.46
N SER A 250 -0.79 3.82 -10.96
CA SER A 250 -2.18 3.50 -11.28
C SER A 250 -3.11 4.69 -11.03
N ASP A 251 -4.16 4.80 -11.83
CA ASP A 251 -5.28 5.74 -11.68
C ASP A 251 -6.20 5.40 -10.49
N THR A 252 -6.09 4.19 -9.94
CA THR A 252 -6.83 3.73 -8.75
C THR A 252 -6.18 4.15 -7.42
N LEU A 253 -5.01 4.79 -7.46
CA LEU A 253 -4.33 5.28 -6.26
C LEU A 253 -5.15 6.38 -5.59
N THR A 254 -5.26 6.32 -4.26
CA THR A 254 -5.88 7.38 -3.47
C THR A 254 -4.80 8.23 -2.81
N LEU A 255 -4.57 9.41 -3.39
CA LEU A 255 -3.51 10.33 -3.00
C LEU A 255 -4.09 11.62 -2.42
N ASN A 256 -3.24 12.41 -1.77
CA ASN A 256 -3.66 13.67 -1.18
C ASN A 256 -4.14 14.65 -2.25
N VAL A 257 -5.17 15.41 -1.92
CA VAL A 257 -5.80 16.37 -2.84
C VAL A 257 -5.54 17.79 -2.39
N LEU A 258 -4.93 18.56 -3.27
CA LEU A 258 -4.81 20.01 -3.19
C LEU A 258 -5.41 20.64 -4.45
N CYS A 259 -6.17 21.70 -4.24
CA CYS A 259 -6.74 22.54 -5.27
C CYS A 259 -6.14 23.95 -5.20
N GLU A 260 -6.05 24.61 -6.34
CA GLU A 260 -5.72 26.04 -6.47
C GLU A 260 -6.89 26.80 -7.08
#